data_AF-A0AAV4PZG2-F1
#
_entry.id   AF-A0AAV4PZG2-F1
#
_cell.length_a   1.000
_cell.length_b   1.000
_cell.length_c   1.000
_cell.angle_alpha   90.00
_cell.angle_beta   90.00
_cell.angle_gamma   90.00
#
_symmetry.space_group_name_H-M   'P 1'
#
loop_
_entity.id
_entity.type
_entity.pdbx_description
1 polymer ?
#
loop_
_entity_poly.entity_id
_entity_poly.type
_entity_poly.pdbx_seq_one_letter_code
_entity_poly.pdbx_strand_id
1 'polypeptide(L)'
;MASNPSIVHLPDLVLYNICSFIECPFDLLHFGNTCSRLRKISSSSSLWWSVAFRWLKGLWFFMEEGTSEENARNWFLEILRIYSKRSLNTKLECHFSNNETWIRVDSPKFRFLVNMIRLAYSRDKDDHPAVLYEQWLYDIGVYKRLESSIDFTVPNLKFTESMVHQLSALGQASERDLQRRKQPYKDPKYYIRRISSSRDSWMSDLFPENPCGSVCPLLMSPFQEAINHETSGLQGLAMCFSVVFERRLQNYYRTSFVSLQRIWEIVKVFTTVFLSEMLNLLPLFEASHDLKFIVITAVDENLYDFKQLQLILDTIDLNIKSKDVIQDLSVFLKRYNGLDFAVDDVRSHFRSALNEEIKNVLFPSDSFNSSVTRINITDSDLIGGDNSRQEMSAAAFVSDNGVLVTWHLTGRMRY
;
A
#
# COMPACT_ATOMS: atom_id res chain seq x y z
N MET A 1 10.51 48.17 13.22
CA MET A 1 10.58 46.82 12.61
C MET A 1 10.02 45.84 13.62
N ALA A 2 8.81 45.33 13.41
CA ALA A 2 8.29 44.26 14.25
C ALA A 2 9.17 43.04 14.01
N SER A 3 9.91 42.59 15.03
CA SER A 3 10.62 41.32 14.99
C SER A 3 9.57 40.23 14.78
N ASN A 4 9.52 39.62 13.60
CA ASN A 4 8.63 38.50 13.36
C ASN A 4 8.89 37.44 14.44
N PRO A 5 7.90 37.12 15.30
CA PRO A 5 8.13 36.18 16.38
C PRO A 5 8.52 34.82 15.79
N SER A 6 9.72 34.36 16.12
CA SER A 6 10.18 33.04 15.69
C SER A 6 9.38 31.95 16.39
N ILE A 7 9.07 30.86 15.67
CA ILE A 7 8.32 29.71 16.18
C ILE A 7 8.89 29.16 17.49
N VAL A 8 10.23 29.24 17.65
CA VAL A 8 10.94 28.73 18.82
C VAL A 8 10.59 29.51 20.10
N HIS A 9 10.00 30.71 20.00
CA HIS A 9 9.59 31.52 21.14
C HIS A 9 8.14 31.27 21.58
N LEU A 10 7.37 30.47 20.85
CA LEU A 10 6.01 30.13 21.23
C LEU A 10 5.97 29.30 22.53
N PRO A 11 4.89 29.38 23.32
CA PRO A 11 4.70 28.52 24.49
C PRO A 11 4.68 27.03 24.13
N ASP A 12 5.14 26.16 25.04
CA ASP A 12 5.23 24.72 24.79
C ASP A 12 3.87 24.09 24.42
N LEU A 13 2.77 24.56 25.02
CA LEU A 13 1.42 24.11 24.67
C LEU A 13 1.03 24.46 23.22
N VAL A 14 1.42 25.64 22.75
CA VAL A 14 1.16 26.07 21.36
C VAL A 14 2.00 25.24 20.40
N LEU A 15 3.27 25.01 20.72
CA LEU A 15 4.17 24.15 19.95
C LEU A 15 3.68 22.71 19.90
N TYR A 16 3.17 22.18 21.02
CA TYR A 16 2.56 20.86 21.06
C TYR A 16 1.32 20.79 20.18
N ASN A 17 0.45 21.80 20.21
CA ASN A 17 -0.71 21.87 19.33
C ASN A 17 -0.30 21.93 17.85
N ILE A 18 0.74 22.70 17.50
CA ILE A 18 1.30 22.71 16.14
C ILE A 18 1.76 21.30 15.75
N CYS A 19 2.52 20.62 16.61
CA CYS A 19 2.94 19.24 16.36
C CYS A 19 1.77 18.27 16.18
N SER A 20 0.64 18.49 16.88
CA SER A 20 -0.56 17.64 16.75
C SER A 20 -1.24 17.74 15.38
N PHE A 21 -1.01 18.82 14.64
CA PHE A 21 -1.46 18.97 13.24
C PHE A 21 -0.48 18.34 12.24
N ILE A 22 0.73 17.94 12.66
CA ILE A 22 1.69 17.28 11.77
C ILE A 22 1.32 15.81 11.66
N GLU A 23 0.66 15.46 10.56
CA GLU A 23 0.10 14.12 10.36
C GLU A 23 1.11 13.09 9.85
N CYS A 24 2.21 13.54 9.26
CA CYS A 24 3.26 12.71 8.68
C CYS A 24 4.39 12.48 9.70
N PRO A 25 4.79 11.22 9.99
CA PRO A 25 5.82 10.95 10.99
C PRO A 25 7.20 11.46 10.58
N PHE A 26 7.49 11.46 9.28
CA PHE A 26 8.73 12.00 8.75
C PHE A 26 8.80 13.51 8.99
N ASP A 27 7.71 14.23 8.74
CA ASP A 27 7.65 15.68 8.97
C ASP A 27 7.72 16.01 10.47
N LEU A 28 7.06 15.22 11.33
CA LEU A 28 7.14 15.37 12.79
C LEU A 28 8.57 15.12 13.31
N LEU A 29 9.25 14.12 12.76
CA LEU A 29 10.65 13.83 13.06
C LEU A 29 11.57 14.98 12.60
N HIS A 30 11.42 15.44 11.35
CA HIS A 30 12.21 16.52 10.80
C HIS A 30 11.99 17.83 11.56
N PHE A 31 10.74 18.14 11.91
CA PHE A 31 10.40 19.29 12.75
C PHE A 31 11.07 19.20 14.12
N GLY A 32 11.01 18.05 14.78
CA GLY A 32 11.71 17.81 16.04
C GLY A 32 13.22 17.95 15.96
N ASN A 33 13.82 17.53 14.85
CA ASN A 33 15.29 17.57 14.66
C ASN A 33 15.84 18.97 14.38
N THR A 34 14.99 19.99 14.21
CA THR A 34 15.45 21.37 13.98
C THR A 34 16.15 21.98 15.20
N CYS A 35 15.70 21.70 16.42
CA CYS A 35 16.36 22.14 17.65
C CYS A 35 15.98 21.29 18.88
N SER A 36 16.75 21.39 19.97
CA SER A 36 16.54 20.60 21.20
C SER A 36 15.18 20.82 21.86
N ARG A 37 14.67 22.06 21.86
CA ARG A 37 13.34 22.39 22.42
C ARG A 37 12.23 21.72 21.64
N LEU A 38 12.24 21.83 20.31
CA LEU A 38 11.24 21.20 19.44
C LEU A 38 11.32 19.69 19.52
N ARG A 39 12.52 19.11 19.61
CA ARG A 39 12.73 17.68 19.86
C ARG A 39 12.03 17.21 21.13
N LYS A 40 12.14 17.96 22.24
CA LYS A 40 11.50 17.60 23.51
C LYS A 40 9.98 17.56 23.37
N ILE A 41 9.41 18.56 22.70
CA ILE A 41 7.95 18.69 22.52
C ILE A 41 7.41 17.64 21.54
N SER A 42 8.06 17.48 20.39
CA SER A 42 7.65 16.50 19.38
C SER A 42 7.87 15.06 19.83
N SER A 43 8.65 14.80 20.87
CA SER A 43 8.86 13.46 21.44
C SER A 43 7.74 12.97 22.36
N SER A 44 6.68 13.77 22.57
CA SER A 44 5.53 13.34 23.38
C SER A 44 4.90 12.07 22.81
N SER A 45 4.74 11.03 23.63
CA SER A 45 4.16 9.75 23.20
C SER A 45 2.82 9.92 22.51
N SER A 46 1.95 10.79 23.02
CA SER A 46 0.61 11.07 22.47
C SER A 46 0.60 11.48 20.99
N LEU A 47 1.62 12.21 20.53
CA LEU A 47 1.76 12.61 19.13
C LEU A 47 2.07 11.37 18.28
N TRP A 48 3.03 10.57 18.70
CA TRP A 48 3.45 9.35 17.99
C TRP A 48 2.36 8.29 17.97
N TRP A 49 1.57 8.20 19.03
CA TRP A 49 0.34 7.39 19.07
C TRP A 49 -0.63 7.77 17.96
N SER A 50 -0.97 9.06 17.88
CA SER A 50 -1.91 9.56 16.87
C SER A 50 -1.41 9.29 15.45
N VAL A 51 -0.11 9.48 15.22
CA VAL A 51 0.48 9.25 13.89
C VAL A 51 0.54 7.76 13.57
N ALA A 52 0.93 6.90 14.51
CA ALA A 52 1.00 5.45 14.31
C ALA A 52 -0.36 4.86 13.94
N PHE A 53 -1.41 5.21 14.69
CA PHE A 53 -2.78 4.76 14.40
C PHE A 53 -3.30 5.21 13.03
N ARG A 54 -2.88 6.39 12.57
CA ARG A 54 -3.24 6.87 11.24
C ARG A 54 -2.48 6.11 10.15
N TRP A 55 -1.16 5.99 10.29
CA TRP A 55 -0.28 5.45 9.25
C TRP A 55 -0.25 3.92 9.20
N LEU A 56 -0.76 3.24 10.22
CA LEU A 56 -0.85 1.77 10.29
C LEU A 56 -2.31 1.27 10.25
N LYS A 57 -3.27 2.15 9.94
CA LYS A 57 -4.71 1.86 9.98
C LYS A 57 -5.04 0.55 9.26
N GLY A 58 -5.60 -0.41 9.98
CA GLY A 58 -6.01 -1.71 9.45
C GLY A 58 -4.87 -2.68 9.14
N LEU A 59 -3.61 -2.27 9.28
CA LEU A 59 -2.44 -3.09 8.94
C LEU A 59 -1.74 -3.71 10.14
N TRP A 60 -2.15 -3.37 11.36
CA TRP A 60 -1.49 -3.79 12.59
C TRP A 60 -1.32 -5.32 12.69
N PHE A 61 -2.35 -6.08 12.33
CA PHE A 61 -2.32 -7.54 12.32
C PHE A 61 -1.28 -8.13 11.37
N PHE A 62 -1.05 -7.48 10.21
CA PHE A 62 -0.16 -7.98 9.16
C PHE A 62 1.30 -7.63 9.41
N MET A 63 1.60 -6.73 10.33
CA MET A 63 2.98 -6.34 10.60
C MET A 63 3.81 -7.52 11.12
N GLU A 64 5.05 -7.59 10.67
CA GLU A 64 6.07 -8.53 11.15
C GLU A 64 6.32 -8.32 12.65
N GLU A 65 7.03 -9.27 13.28
CA GLU A 65 7.35 -9.13 14.70
C GLU A 65 8.03 -7.79 15.00
N GLY A 66 7.34 -6.99 15.80
CA GLY A 66 7.77 -5.66 16.17
C GLY A 66 8.89 -5.69 17.20
N THR A 67 9.42 -4.52 17.49
CA THR A 67 10.48 -4.36 18.49
C THR A 67 9.92 -4.36 19.90
N SER A 68 10.71 -4.79 20.88
CA SER A 68 10.40 -4.71 22.32
C SER A 68 10.53 -3.29 22.91
N GLU A 69 10.52 -2.25 22.05
CA GLU A 69 10.64 -0.86 22.48
C GLU A 69 9.29 -0.34 23.00
N GLU A 70 9.28 0.16 24.23
CA GLU A 70 8.08 0.63 24.92
C GLU A 70 7.79 2.11 24.63
N ASN A 71 8.82 2.91 24.32
CA ASN A 71 8.63 4.31 24.00
C ASN A 71 7.95 4.44 22.62
N ALA A 72 6.77 5.07 22.60
CA ALA A 72 5.96 5.18 21.38
C ALA A 72 6.70 5.79 20.18
N ARG A 73 7.52 6.82 20.41
CA ARG A 73 8.34 7.44 19.35
C ARG A 73 9.35 6.42 18.81
N ASN A 74 10.15 5.85 19.69
CA ASN A 74 11.23 4.96 19.27
C ASN A 74 10.68 3.69 18.60
N TRP A 75 9.60 3.12 19.14
CA TRP A 75 8.92 1.98 18.55
C TRP A 75 8.48 2.29 17.12
N PHE A 76 7.79 3.42 16.92
CA PHE A 76 7.31 3.74 15.58
C PHE A 76 8.45 4.11 14.62
N LEU A 77 9.52 4.76 15.10
CA LEU A 77 10.72 4.99 14.28
C LEU A 77 11.38 3.69 13.81
N GLU A 78 11.38 2.64 14.63
CA GLU A 78 11.93 1.35 14.23
C GLU A 78 11.01 0.62 13.25
N ILE A 79 9.69 0.72 13.40
CA ILE A 79 8.72 0.29 12.37
C ILE A 79 8.97 1.02 11.04
N LEU A 80 9.13 2.36 11.07
CA LEU A 80 9.49 3.13 9.88
C LEU A 80 10.79 2.60 9.28
N ARG A 81 11.81 2.30 10.09
CA ARG A 81 13.09 1.77 9.61
C ARG A 81 12.94 0.39 8.96
N ILE A 82 12.19 -0.53 9.58
CA ILE A 82 11.92 -1.88 9.06
C ILE A 82 11.27 -1.78 7.68
N TYR A 83 10.19 -1.00 7.57
CA TYR A 83 9.40 -0.87 6.35
C TYR A 83 9.92 0.19 5.37
N SER A 84 10.96 0.95 5.70
CA SER A 84 11.67 1.82 4.75
C SER A 84 12.85 1.12 4.07
N LYS A 85 13.08 -0.18 4.30
CA LYS A 85 14.15 -0.91 3.61
C LYS A 85 13.90 -0.94 2.10
N ARG A 86 14.97 -0.72 1.33
CA ARG A 86 14.91 -0.69 -0.14
C ARG A 86 14.83 -2.11 -0.69
N SER A 87 14.09 -2.31 -1.77
CA SER A 87 14.29 -3.49 -2.62
C SER A 87 15.71 -3.44 -3.21
N LEU A 88 16.47 -4.53 -3.04
CA LEU A 88 17.87 -4.58 -3.48
C LEU A 88 18.00 -4.70 -4.99
N ASN A 89 16.97 -5.20 -5.66
CA ASN A 89 17.10 -5.71 -7.02
C ASN A 89 16.83 -4.63 -8.06
N THR A 90 15.89 -3.71 -7.81
CA THR A 90 15.45 -2.74 -8.81
C THR A 90 16.51 -1.69 -9.14
N LYS A 91 16.57 -1.36 -10.43
CA LYS A 91 17.57 -0.46 -10.99
C LYS A 91 17.46 0.94 -10.39
N LEU A 92 18.60 1.61 -10.19
CA LEU A 92 18.64 2.97 -9.64
C LEU A 92 18.69 4.04 -10.72
N GLU A 93 19.36 3.73 -11.84
CA GLU A 93 19.63 4.71 -12.88
C GLU A 93 19.45 4.08 -14.26
N CYS A 94 18.91 4.84 -15.21
CA CYS A 94 18.89 4.47 -16.63
C CYS A 94 19.56 5.57 -17.43
N HIS A 95 20.56 5.22 -18.25
CA HIS A 95 21.28 6.18 -19.10
C HIS A 95 20.97 5.93 -20.56
N PHE A 96 20.30 6.88 -21.20
CA PHE A 96 19.93 6.81 -22.61
C PHE A 96 21.01 7.45 -23.49
N SER A 97 21.04 7.06 -24.77
CA SER A 97 22.08 7.48 -25.74
C SER A 97 22.11 8.98 -26.05
N ASN A 98 21.12 9.75 -25.64
CA ASN A 98 20.98 11.19 -25.89
C ASN A 98 21.18 12.03 -24.61
N ASN A 99 21.97 11.50 -23.67
CA ASN A 99 22.26 12.06 -22.34
C ASN A 99 21.08 12.10 -21.36
N GLU A 100 19.85 11.82 -21.79
CA GLU A 100 18.75 11.68 -20.86
C GLU A 100 19.07 10.58 -19.83
N THR A 101 18.94 10.91 -18.56
CA THR A 101 19.18 9.99 -17.46
C THR A 101 17.97 9.96 -16.54
N TRP A 102 17.52 8.76 -16.17
CA TRP A 102 16.49 8.59 -15.15
C TRP A 102 17.16 8.19 -13.85
N ILE A 103 17.01 8.98 -12.79
CA ILE A 103 17.57 8.69 -11.46
C ILE A 103 16.43 8.42 -10.48
N ARG A 104 16.46 7.25 -9.84
CA ARG A 104 15.43 6.86 -8.87
C ARG A 104 15.42 7.81 -7.68
N VAL A 105 14.24 8.29 -7.33
CA VAL A 105 14.00 9.04 -6.09
C VAL A 105 13.82 8.02 -4.97
N ASP A 106 14.79 7.96 -4.06
CA ASP A 106 14.82 6.96 -2.97
C ASP A 106 14.59 7.61 -1.59
N SER A 107 13.36 8.09 -1.35
CA SER A 107 13.00 8.64 -0.04
C SER A 107 12.55 7.54 0.93
N PRO A 108 12.90 7.61 2.24
CA PRO A 108 12.38 6.67 3.23
C PRO A 108 10.85 6.67 3.30
N LYS A 109 10.21 7.85 3.19
CA LYS A 109 8.75 8.00 3.15
C LYS A 109 8.13 7.21 2.00
N PHE A 110 8.67 7.35 0.79
CA PHE A 110 8.16 6.64 -0.37
C PHE A 110 8.31 5.12 -0.22
N ARG A 111 9.49 4.65 0.24
CA ARG A 111 9.71 3.22 0.53
C ARG A 111 8.74 2.67 1.56
N PHE A 112 8.51 3.42 2.63
CA PHE A 112 7.53 3.05 3.65
C PHE A 112 6.13 2.87 3.05
N LEU A 113 5.66 3.84 2.27
CA LEU A 113 4.33 3.79 1.64
C LEU A 113 4.19 2.62 0.66
N VAL A 114 5.22 2.37 -0.17
CA VAL A 114 5.23 1.22 -1.08
C VAL A 114 5.13 -0.09 -0.29
N ASN A 115 5.87 -0.25 0.81
CA ASN A 115 5.82 -1.47 1.62
C ASN A 115 4.50 -1.61 2.40
N MET A 116 3.88 -0.51 2.84
CA MET A 116 2.52 -0.55 3.42
C MET A 116 1.48 -0.97 2.41
N ILE A 117 1.57 -0.48 1.17
CA ILE A 117 0.71 -0.95 0.08
C ILE A 117 0.94 -2.44 -0.14
N ARG A 118 2.18 -2.91 -0.29
CA ARG A 118 2.47 -4.34 -0.44
C ARG A 118 1.83 -5.18 0.67
N LEU A 119 1.84 -4.69 1.90
CA LEU A 119 1.21 -5.33 3.05
C LEU A 119 -0.32 -5.32 2.98
N ALA A 120 -0.94 -4.18 2.68
CA ALA A 120 -2.40 -4.03 2.53
C ALA A 120 -3.01 -4.91 1.42
N TYR A 121 -2.13 -5.41 0.57
CA TYR A 121 -2.47 -6.13 -0.61
C TYR A 121 -1.94 -7.58 -0.54
N SER A 122 -1.22 -8.01 0.51
CA SER A 122 -0.89 -9.44 0.67
C SER A 122 -2.16 -10.29 0.57
N ARG A 123 -2.10 -11.40 -0.17
CA ARG A 123 -3.21 -12.36 -0.34
C ARG A 123 -2.72 -13.76 -0.01
N ASP A 124 -3.64 -14.62 0.43
CA ASP A 124 -3.39 -16.05 0.52
C ASP A 124 -3.25 -16.67 -0.87
N LYS A 125 -2.34 -17.65 -0.95
CA LYS A 125 -1.86 -18.30 -2.17
C LYS A 125 -2.95 -19.05 -2.96
N ASP A 126 -4.05 -19.41 -2.30
CA ASP A 126 -5.02 -20.39 -2.82
C ASP A 126 -6.24 -19.76 -3.53
N ASP A 127 -6.41 -18.44 -3.47
CA ASP A 127 -7.66 -17.79 -3.91
C ASP A 127 -7.69 -17.33 -5.38
N HIS A 128 -6.58 -17.40 -6.13
CA HIS A 128 -6.57 -16.94 -7.53
C HIS A 128 -5.72 -17.80 -8.49
N PRO A 129 -6.32 -18.42 -9.53
CA PRO A 129 -5.63 -19.34 -10.48
C PRO A 129 -4.68 -18.65 -11.47
N ALA A 130 -4.33 -17.38 -11.24
CA ALA A 130 -3.40 -16.60 -12.06
C ALA A 130 -2.32 -15.87 -11.24
N VAL A 131 -2.23 -16.16 -9.93
CA VAL A 131 -1.34 -15.46 -9.02
C VAL A 131 -0.66 -16.50 -8.13
N LEU A 132 0.59 -16.83 -8.47
CA LEU A 132 1.37 -17.86 -7.76
C LEU A 132 2.16 -17.32 -6.56
N TYR A 133 2.18 -15.99 -6.37
CA TYR A 133 2.98 -15.33 -5.33
C TYR A 133 2.07 -14.66 -4.29
N GLU A 134 2.40 -14.86 -3.00
CA GLU A 134 1.86 -14.12 -1.85
C GLU A 134 1.97 -12.59 -2.01
N GLN A 135 2.84 -12.13 -2.94
CA GLN A 135 3.15 -10.74 -3.24
C GLN A 135 3.12 -10.43 -4.75
N TRP A 136 1.92 -10.24 -5.32
CA TRP A 136 1.68 -9.57 -6.62
C TRP A 136 2.45 -8.28 -6.89
N LEU A 137 2.53 -7.34 -5.93
CA LEU A 137 3.26 -6.08 -6.11
C LEU A 137 4.73 -6.30 -5.73
N TYR A 138 5.60 -6.31 -6.74
CA TYR A 138 7.02 -6.49 -6.54
C TYR A 138 7.67 -5.19 -6.03
N ASP A 139 7.50 -4.10 -6.77
CA ASP A 139 8.04 -2.78 -6.43
C ASP A 139 7.27 -1.67 -7.16
N ILE A 140 7.38 -0.45 -6.64
CA ILE A 140 7.00 0.80 -7.29
C ILE A 140 8.18 1.74 -7.18
N GLY A 141 8.55 2.37 -8.29
CA GLY A 141 9.71 3.24 -8.37
C GLY A 141 9.36 4.53 -9.07
N VAL A 142 9.81 5.64 -8.52
CA VAL A 142 9.73 6.95 -9.17
C VAL A 142 11.13 7.43 -9.50
N TYR A 143 11.28 8.03 -10.67
CA TYR A 143 12.55 8.50 -11.22
C TYR A 143 12.40 9.95 -11.64
N LYS A 144 13.40 10.77 -11.34
CA LYS A 144 13.56 12.10 -11.95
C LYS A 144 14.24 11.94 -13.29
N ARG A 145 13.74 12.66 -14.29
CA ARG A 145 14.38 12.77 -15.60
C ARG A 145 15.36 13.94 -15.55
N LEU A 146 16.61 13.67 -15.86
CA LEU A 146 17.65 14.66 -16.09
C LEU A 146 17.89 14.76 -17.58
N GLU A 147 18.08 15.98 -18.07
CA GLU A 147 18.29 16.24 -19.49
C GLU A 147 17.19 15.61 -20.38
N SER A 148 15.92 15.84 -20.02
CA SER A 148 14.70 15.32 -20.67
C SER A 148 14.61 15.68 -22.16
N SER A 149 15.40 15.01 -22.98
CA SER A 149 15.57 15.28 -24.40
C SER A 149 14.75 14.34 -25.28
N ILE A 150 14.17 13.28 -24.70
CA ILE A 150 13.25 12.38 -25.38
C ILE A 150 11.82 12.84 -25.18
N ASP A 151 11.13 13.14 -26.27
CA ASP A 151 9.69 13.34 -26.25
C ASP A 151 8.96 12.00 -26.41
N PHE A 152 8.51 11.44 -25.28
CA PHE A 152 7.73 10.21 -25.25
C PHE A 152 6.29 10.37 -25.74
N THR A 153 5.79 11.61 -25.87
CA THR A 153 4.42 11.86 -26.29
C THR A 153 4.20 11.55 -27.78
N VAL A 154 5.27 11.56 -28.59
CA VAL A 154 5.24 11.27 -30.03
C VAL A 154 4.66 9.87 -30.32
N PRO A 155 3.52 9.76 -31.02
CA PRO A 155 2.84 8.48 -31.25
C PRO A 155 3.68 7.39 -31.91
N ASN A 156 4.56 7.78 -32.83
CA ASN A 156 5.41 6.88 -33.60
C ASN A 156 6.87 6.93 -33.16
N LEU A 157 7.13 7.23 -31.87
CA LEU A 157 8.47 7.22 -31.31
C LEU A 157 9.13 5.85 -31.55
N LYS A 158 10.24 5.84 -32.29
CA LYS A 158 11.06 4.65 -32.48
C LYS A 158 12.09 4.59 -31.37
N PHE A 159 11.99 3.56 -30.53
CA PHE A 159 12.99 3.31 -29.50
C PHE A 159 14.33 2.92 -30.15
N THR A 160 15.39 3.62 -29.77
CA THR A 160 16.75 3.25 -30.18
C THR A 160 17.18 1.97 -29.46
N GLU A 161 18.20 1.28 -29.97
CA GLU A 161 18.74 0.07 -29.33
C GLU A 161 19.18 0.32 -27.88
N SER A 162 19.78 1.49 -27.62
CA SER A 162 20.13 1.93 -26.27
C SER A 162 18.90 2.04 -25.36
N MET A 163 17.81 2.67 -25.83
CA MET A 163 16.57 2.77 -25.06
C MET A 163 15.97 1.41 -24.76
N VAL A 164 15.92 0.54 -25.78
CA VAL A 164 15.42 -0.83 -25.67
C VAL A 164 16.20 -1.60 -24.61
N HIS A 165 17.53 -1.53 -24.62
CA HIS A 165 18.38 -2.19 -23.62
C HIS A 165 18.16 -1.62 -22.21
N GLN A 166 18.10 -0.30 -22.05
CA GLN A 166 17.92 0.34 -20.74
C GLN A 166 16.55 0.05 -20.13
N LEU A 167 15.49 0.15 -20.93
CA LEU A 167 14.12 -0.13 -20.52
C LEU A 167 13.95 -1.62 -20.21
N SER A 168 14.51 -2.53 -21.01
CA SER A 168 14.49 -3.97 -20.72
C SER A 168 15.13 -4.29 -19.36
N ALA A 169 16.33 -3.74 -19.12
CA ALA A 169 17.01 -3.90 -17.83
C ALA A 169 16.23 -3.28 -16.66
N LEU A 170 15.52 -2.17 -16.89
CA LEU A 170 14.64 -1.54 -15.89
C LEU A 170 13.46 -2.44 -15.55
N GLY A 171 12.89 -3.16 -16.51
CA GLY A 171 11.74 -4.06 -16.31
C GLY A 171 12.02 -5.30 -15.48
N GLN A 172 13.30 -5.67 -15.28
CA GLN A 172 13.73 -6.84 -14.51
C GLN A 172 13.12 -8.19 -14.94
N ALA A 173 12.58 -8.27 -16.15
CA ALA A 173 12.09 -9.52 -16.69
C ALA A 173 13.22 -10.55 -16.74
N SER A 174 12.96 -11.75 -16.22
CA SER A 174 13.83 -12.90 -16.42
C SER A 174 13.81 -13.30 -17.90
N GLU A 175 14.83 -14.02 -18.37
CA GLU A 175 14.90 -14.42 -19.80
C GLU A 175 13.68 -15.21 -20.29
N ARG A 176 12.99 -15.92 -19.39
CA ARG A 176 11.78 -16.70 -19.69
C ARG A 176 10.51 -15.85 -19.78
N ASP A 177 10.50 -14.66 -19.17
CA ASP A 177 9.38 -13.72 -19.23
C ASP A 177 9.22 -13.11 -20.63
N LEU A 178 10.26 -13.22 -21.44
CA LEU A 178 10.42 -12.57 -22.73
C LEU A 178 10.20 -13.54 -23.91
N GLN A 179 9.77 -14.78 -23.66
CA GLN A 179 9.59 -15.81 -24.68
C GLN A 179 8.15 -15.81 -25.23
N ARG A 180 7.98 -15.62 -26.55
CA ARG A 180 6.68 -15.81 -27.22
C ARG A 180 6.53 -17.21 -27.79
N ARG A 181 5.29 -17.73 -27.86
CA ARG A 181 4.98 -18.99 -28.59
C ARG A 181 5.33 -18.93 -30.08
N LYS A 182 5.21 -17.74 -30.71
CA LYS A 182 5.41 -17.55 -32.17
C LYS A 182 6.76 -16.93 -32.55
N GLN A 183 7.51 -16.41 -31.60
CA GLN A 183 8.83 -15.79 -31.82
C GLN A 183 9.77 -16.19 -30.68
N PRO A 184 10.68 -17.16 -30.90
CA PRO A 184 11.59 -17.66 -29.85
C PRO A 184 12.74 -16.69 -29.54
N TYR A 185 12.83 -15.55 -30.24
CA TYR A 185 13.96 -14.62 -30.12
C TYR A 185 13.69 -13.50 -29.12
N LYS A 186 14.64 -13.38 -28.19
CA LYS A 186 14.70 -12.55 -26.96
C LYS A 186 14.70 -11.03 -27.15
N ASP A 187 14.47 -10.51 -28.37
CA ASP A 187 14.79 -9.10 -28.66
C ASP A 187 13.80 -8.14 -27.97
N PRO A 188 14.27 -7.30 -27.02
CA PRO A 188 13.39 -6.44 -26.24
C PRO A 188 12.57 -5.43 -27.02
N LYS A 189 12.97 -5.13 -28.25
CA LYS A 189 12.23 -4.20 -29.12
C LYS A 189 10.81 -4.67 -29.45
N TYR A 190 10.52 -5.97 -29.31
CA TYR A 190 9.22 -6.53 -29.68
C TYR A 190 8.18 -6.46 -28.56
N TYR A 191 8.61 -6.20 -27.33
CA TYR A 191 7.73 -6.12 -26.17
C TYR A 191 7.77 -4.77 -25.46
N ILE A 192 8.82 -3.98 -25.65
CA ILE A 192 8.83 -2.58 -25.22
C ILE A 192 7.98 -1.77 -26.20
N ARG A 193 6.86 -1.23 -25.72
CA ARG A 193 5.88 -0.54 -26.58
C ARG A 193 5.30 0.69 -25.91
N ARG A 194 5.32 1.81 -26.64
CA ARG A 194 4.51 3.00 -26.32
C ARG A 194 3.02 2.66 -26.56
N ILE A 195 2.18 2.92 -25.57
CA ILE A 195 0.74 2.68 -25.65
C ILE A 195 -0.01 3.96 -26.01
N SER A 196 -0.08 4.91 -25.09
CA SER A 196 -0.83 6.15 -25.26
C SER A 196 -0.27 7.22 -24.33
N SER A 197 -0.62 8.47 -24.63
CA SER A 197 -0.39 9.60 -23.74
C SER A 197 -1.75 10.10 -23.24
N SER A 198 -1.86 10.38 -21.95
CA SER A 198 -3.08 10.89 -21.33
C SER A 198 -2.75 12.05 -20.40
N ARG A 199 -3.66 13.01 -20.29
CA ARG A 199 -3.57 14.12 -19.33
C ARG A 199 -4.29 13.77 -18.03
N ASP A 200 -5.48 13.19 -18.13
CA ASP A 200 -6.40 13.05 -16.99
C ASP A 200 -6.62 11.60 -16.54
N SER A 201 -6.40 10.60 -17.42
CA SER A 201 -6.76 9.19 -17.15
C SER A 201 -5.60 8.29 -16.71
N TRP A 202 -4.37 8.81 -16.68
CA TRP A 202 -3.20 7.99 -16.34
C TRP A 202 -3.18 7.58 -14.86
N MET A 203 -3.87 8.32 -13.98
CA MET A 203 -4.05 7.95 -12.57
C MET A 203 -5.11 6.86 -12.38
N SER A 204 -6.24 6.94 -13.10
CA SER A 204 -7.27 5.89 -13.08
C SER A 204 -6.75 4.58 -13.67
N ASP A 205 -5.79 4.69 -14.61
CA ASP A 205 -4.99 3.57 -15.07
C ASP A 205 -4.22 2.97 -13.89
N LEU A 206 -3.46 3.74 -13.13
CA LEU A 206 -2.66 3.25 -11.98
C LEU A 206 -3.49 2.72 -10.81
N PHE A 207 -4.59 3.37 -10.46
CA PHE A 207 -5.40 3.06 -9.28
C PHE A 207 -6.89 3.08 -9.62
N PRO A 208 -7.43 2.06 -10.31
CA PRO A 208 -8.85 1.98 -10.57
C PRO A 208 -9.64 2.00 -9.25
N GLU A 209 -10.67 2.84 -9.19
CA GLU A 209 -11.66 2.88 -8.12
C GLU A 209 -12.59 1.67 -8.24
N ASN A 210 -12.16 0.51 -7.74
CA ASN A 210 -12.94 -0.72 -7.70
C ASN A 210 -12.42 -1.60 -6.54
N PRO A 211 -13.27 -2.37 -5.83
CA PRO A 211 -12.82 -3.42 -4.89
C PRO A 211 -11.86 -4.45 -5.50
N CYS A 212 -11.97 -4.71 -6.80
CA CYS A 212 -11.02 -5.50 -7.59
C CYS A 212 -9.83 -4.67 -8.09
N GLY A 213 -9.72 -3.41 -7.67
CA GLY A 213 -8.78 -2.42 -8.14
C GLY A 213 -7.36 -2.84 -7.83
N SER A 214 -6.64 -3.26 -8.87
CA SER A 214 -5.22 -3.53 -8.81
C SER A 214 -4.44 -2.25 -8.54
N VAL A 215 -3.25 -2.39 -7.96
CA VAL A 215 -2.27 -1.30 -7.76
C VAL A 215 -1.73 -0.73 -9.10
N CYS A 216 -2.19 -1.29 -10.24
CA CYS A 216 -1.75 -0.91 -11.58
C CYS A 216 -2.68 -1.55 -12.63
N PRO A 217 -2.97 -0.93 -13.79
CA PRO A 217 -3.86 -1.48 -14.81
C PRO A 217 -3.21 -2.64 -15.57
N LEU A 218 -1.96 -2.97 -15.26
CA LEU A 218 -1.26 -4.14 -15.79
C LEU A 218 -1.89 -5.46 -15.31
N LEU A 219 -2.70 -5.40 -14.26
CA LEU A 219 -3.42 -6.52 -13.68
C LEU A 219 -4.93 -6.33 -13.78
N MET A 220 -5.42 -5.70 -14.87
CA MET A 220 -6.79 -5.92 -15.26
C MET A 220 -6.98 -7.41 -15.52
N SER A 221 -7.52 -8.13 -14.52
CA SER A 221 -8.18 -9.39 -14.80
C SER A 221 -9.56 -9.07 -15.38
N PRO A 222 -10.00 -9.76 -16.44
CA PRO A 222 -11.07 -9.35 -17.35
C PRO A 222 -12.50 -9.46 -16.78
N PHE A 223 -12.64 -9.63 -15.47
CA PHE A 223 -13.92 -9.97 -14.86
C PHE A 223 -14.58 -8.73 -14.27
N GLN A 224 -15.14 -7.90 -15.16
CA GLN A 224 -16.27 -7.02 -14.82
C GLN A 224 -17.46 -7.82 -14.22
N GLU A 225 -17.43 -9.15 -14.29
CA GLU A 225 -18.41 -10.06 -13.70
C GLU A 225 -18.07 -10.53 -12.27
N ALA A 226 -16.90 -10.20 -11.70
CA ALA A 226 -16.50 -10.60 -10.35
C ALA A 226 -17.17 -9.81 -9.20
N ILE A 227 -18.23 -9.04 -9.50
CA ILE A 227 -19.01 -8.30 -8.49
C ILE A 227 -19.66 -9.26 -7.47
N ASN A 228 -19.77 -10.56 -7.81
CA ASN A 228 -20.53 -11.54 -7.05
C ASN A 228 -19.69 -12.49 -6.17
N HIS A 229 -18.36 -12.37 -6.14
CA HIS A 229 -17.52 -13.26 -5.33
C HIS A 229 -16.55 -12.46 -4.45
N GLU A 230 -16.63 -12.68 -3.14
CA GLU A 230 -15.71 -12.11 -2.16
C GLU A 230 -14.29 -12.66 -2.36
N THR A 231 -13.30 -11.80 -2.63
CA THR A 231 -11.92 -12.21 -2.98
C THR A 231 -10.89 -11.96 -1.88
N SER A 232 -11.19 -11.11 -0.90
CA SER A 232 -10.24 -10.79 0.18
C SER A 232 -10.26 -11.82 1.32
N GLY A 233 -11.32 -12.65 1.42
CA GLY A 233 -11.41 -13.75 2.37
C GLY A 233 -11.13 -13.36 3.82
N LEU A 234 -10.54 -14.29 4.59
CA LEU A 234 -10.24 -14.10 6.01
C LEU A 234 -9.24 -12.96 6.26
N GLN A 235 -8.30 -12.72 5.34
CA GLN A 235 -7.37 -11.60 5.45
C GLN A 235 -8.11 -10.26 5.33
N GLY A 236 -9.05 -10.14 4.39
CA GLY A 236 -9.91 -8.96 4.29
C GLY A 236 -10.72 -8.72 5.55
N LEU A 237 -11.23 -9.80 6.14
CA LEU A 237 -11.98 -9.75 7.40
C LEU A 237 -11.10 -9.32 8.58
N ALA A 238 -9.87 -9.84 8.65
CA ALA A 238 -8.86 -9.45 9.64
C ALA A 238 -8.56 -7.94 9.58
N MET A 239 -8.39 -7.41 8.36
CA MET A 239 -8.17 -5.97 8.13
C MET A 239 -9.35 -5.14 8.65
N CYS A 240 -10.57 -5.53 8.31
CA CYS A 240 -11.78 -4.82 8.75
C CYS A 240 -11.93 -4.86 10.28
N PHE A 241 -11.67 -6.01 10.89
CA PHE A 241 -11.71 -6.17 12.34
C PHE A 241 -10.64 -5.32 13.03
N SER A 242 -9.41 -5.30 12.50
CA SER A 242 -8.31 -4.45 12.98
C SER A 242 -8.73 -2.97 12.99
N VAL A 243 -9.31 -2.46 11.89
CA VAL A 243 -9.79 -1.07 11.82
C VAL A 243 -10.81 -0.74 12.92
N VAL A 244 -11.77 -1.63 13.16
CA VAL A 244 -12.83 -1.43 14.16
C VAL A 244 -12.25 -1.47 15.57
N PHE A 245 -11.38 -2.44 15.83
CA PHE A 245 -10.75 -2.59 17.13
C PHE A 245 -9.79 -1.43 17.44
N GLU A 246 -8.98 -1.00 16.48
CA GLU A 246 -8.13 0.19 16.57
C GLU A 246 -8.92 1.45 16.93
N ARG A 247 -10.10 1.64 16.33
CA ARG A 247 -10.96 2.79 16.64
C ARG A 247 -11.43 2.78 18.09
N ARG A 248 -11.77 1.60 18.63
CA ARG A 248 -12.12 1.45 20.05
C ARG A 248 -10.90 1.75 20.92
N LEU A 249 -9.73 1.19 20.60
CA LEU A 249 -8.49 1.48 21.32
C LEU A 249 -8.19 2.98 21.34
N GLN A 250 -8.25 3.69 20.21
CA GLN A 250 -8.04 5.15 20.18
C GLN A 250 -8.92 5.94 21.16
N ASN A 251 -10.17 5.51 21.37
CA ASN A 251 -11.09 6.16 22.31
C ASN A 251 -10.70 5.90 23.77
N TYR A 252 -10.18 4.72 24.10
CA TYR A 252 -9.72 4.37 25.45
C TYR A 252 -8.33 4.92 25.78
N TYR A 253 -7.49 5.18 24.76
CA TYR A 253 -6.08 5.55 24.94
C TYR A 253 -5.81 7.01 25.22
N ARG A 254 -6.82 7.88 25.20
CA ARG A 254 -6.67 9.23 25.77
C ARG A 254 -6.33 9.20 27.28
N THR A 255 -6.36 8.01 27.91
CA THR A 255 -6.26 7.79 29.36
C THR A 255 -5.41 6.60 29.82
N SER A 256 -4.77 5.79 28.96
CA SER A 256 -4.12 4.51 29.36
C SER A 256 -2.57 4.51 29.31
N PHE A 257 -1.97 3.62 30.11
CA PHE A 257 -0.50 3.44 30.32
C PHE A 257 0.18 2.46 29.35
N VAL A 258 -0.57 1.87 28.42
CA VAL A 258 -0.09 0.76 27.58
C VAL A 258 0.74 1.32 26.41
N SER A 259 1.79 0.62 25.98
CA SER A 259 2.67 1.02 24.88
C SER A 259 2.15 0.62 23.49
N LEU A 260 2.72 1.22 22.43
CA LEU A 260 2.39 0.89 21.03
C LEU A 260 2.74 -0.57 20.71
N GLN A 261 3.88 -1.03 21.24
CA GLN A 261 4.33 -2.41 21.16
C GLN A 261 3.25 -3.37 21.69
N ARG A 262 2.75 -3.08 22.88
CA ARG A 262 1.75 -3.93 23.52
C ARG A 262 0.43 -3.88 22.75
N ILE A 263 0.05 -2.73 22.19
CA ILE A 263 -1.12 -2.63 21.31
C ILE A 263 -1.00 -3.51 20.08
N TRP A 264 0.14 -3.49 19.41
CA TRP A 264 0.37 -4.35 18.27
C TRP A 264 0.22 -5.83 18.64
N GLU A 265 0.79 -6.28 19.75
CA GLU A 265 0.62 -7.65 20.25
C GLU A 265 -0.86 -7.98 20.51
N ILE A 266 -1.58 -7.07 21.17
CA ILE A 266 -3.00 -7.25 21.48
C ILE A 266 -3.80 -7.38 20.19
N VAL A 267 -3.63 -6.47 19.24
CA VAL A 267 -4.34 -6.51 17.96
C VAL A 267 -4.04 -7.82 17.23
N LYS A 268 -2.78 -8.27 17.25
CA LYS A 268 -2.38 -9.53 16.62
C LYS A 268 -3.06 -10.74 17.25
N VAL A 269 -2.97 -10.90 18.57
CA VAL A 269 -3.58 -12.02 19.30
C VAL A 269 -5.11 -11.99 19.19
N PHE A 270 -5.71 -10.83 19.40
CA PHE A 270 -7.16 -10.63 19.37
C PHE A 270 -7.73 -10.93 17.99
N THR A 271 -7.08 -10.48 16.92
CA THR A 271 -7.50 -10.76 15.53
C THR A 271 -7.30 -12.24 15.19
N THR A 272 -6.19 -12.87 15.58
CA THR A 272 -5.97 -14.30 15.35
C THR A 272 -7.07 -15.16 15.99
N VAL A 273 -7.42 -14.87 17.24
CA VAL A 273 -8.50 -15.62 17.93
C VAL A 273 -9.84 -15.38 17.27
N PHE A 274 -10.14 -14.14 16.86
CA PHE A 274 -11.36 -13.84 16.12
C PHE A 274 -11.45 -14.63 14.81
N LEU A 275 -10.39 -14.69 14.01
CA LEU A 275 -10.38 -15.46 12.77
C LEU A 275 -10.56 -16.96 13.02
N SER A 276 -9.96 -17.49 14.09
CA SER A 276 -10.15 -18.89 14.50
C SER A 276 -11.60 -19.18 14.91
N GLU A 277 -12.23 -18.28 15.67
CA GLU A 277 -13.64 -18.40 16.03
C GLU A 277 -14.54 -18.30 14.78
N MET A 278 -14.23 -17.42 13.83
CA MET A 278 -14.95 -17.35 12.55
C MET A 278 -14.80 -18.62 11.72
N LEU A 279 -13.60 -19.20 11.63
CA LEU A 279 -13.37 -20.48 10.96
C LEU A 279 -14.20 -21.62 11.56
N ASN A 280 -14.39 -21.61 12.88
CA ASN A 280 -15.25 -22.59 13.56
C ASN A 280 -16.74 -22.36 13.31
N LEU A 281 -17.14 -21.12 12.97
CA LEU A 281 -18.51 -20.78 12.58
C LEU A 281 -18.83 -21.13 11.13
N LEU A 282 -17.85 -21.09 10.23
CA LEU A 282 -18.06 -21.36 8.79
C LEU A 282 -18.88 -22.63 8.48
N PRO A 283 -18.65 -23.79 9.14
CA PRO A 283 -19.42 -25.00 8.86
C PRO A 283 -20.92 -24.91 9.17
N LEU A 284 -21.35 -23.91 9.96
CA LEU A 284 -22.77 -23.68 10.28
C LEU A 284 -23.51 -22.96 9.14
N PHE A 285 -22.78 -22.38 8.20
CA PHE A 285 -23.32 -21.67 7.04
C PHE A 285 -23.13 -22.52 5.79
N GLU A 286 -24.08 -22.48 4.87
CA GLU A 286 -23.90 -23.15 3.57
C GLU A 286 -22.71 -22.54 2.83
N ALA A 287 -21.95 -23.36 2.10
CA ALA A 287 -20.68 -23.02 1.44
C ALA A 287 -20.74 -21.85 0.42
N SER A 288 -21.91 -21.27 0.18
CA SER A 288 -22.19 -20.19 -0.76
C SER A 288 -22.28 -18.79 -0.14
N HIS A 289 -22.13 -18.64 1.18
CA HIS A 289 -22.30 -17.34 1.85
C HIS A 289 -20.98 -16.56 1.97
N ASP A 290 -21.01 -15.28 1.57
CA ASP A 290 -19.90 -14.33 1.75
C ASP A 290 -19.55 -14.14 3.23
N LEU A 291 -18.27 -13.98 3.60
CA LEU A 291 -17.86 -13.82 5.01
C LEU A 291 -18.52 -12.60 5.65
N LYS A 292 -18.71 -11.53 4.88
CA LYS A 292 -19.49 -10.36 5.33
C LYS A 292 -20.87 -10.78 5.87
N PHE A 293 -21.60 -11.61 5.12
CA PHE A 293 -22.94 -12.05 5.51
C PHE A 293 -22.88 -12.91 6.77
N ILE A 294 -21.93 -13.85 6.81
CA ILE A 294 -21.72 -14.74 7.96
C ILE A 294 -21.50 -13.94 9.24
N VAL A 295 -20.62 -12.92 9.21
CA VAL A 295 -20.37 -12.04 10.37
C VAL A 295 -21.64 -11.30 10.77
N ILE A 296 -22.34 -10.67 9.81
CA ILE A 296 -23.56 -9.91 10.11
C ILE A 296 -24.62 -10.80 10.77
N THR A 297 -24.86 -11.99 10.22
CA THR A 297 -25.84 -12.95 10.73
C THR A 297 -25.44 -13.49 12.10
N ALA A 298 -24.18 -13.87 12.28
CA ALA A 298 -23.68 -14.35 13.57
C ALA A 298 -23.87 -13.33 14.70
N VAL A 299 -23.74 -12.03 14.39
CA VAL A 299 -23.99 -10.93 15.34
C VAL A 299 -25.48 -10.69 15.55
N ASP A 300 -26.26 -10.52 14.47
CA ASP A 300 -27.67 -10.14 14.55
C ASP A 300 -28.52 -11.25 15.21
N GLU A 301 -28.20 -12.51 14.94
CA GLU A 301 -28.85 -13.68 15.56
C GLU A 301 -28.17 -14.13 16.86
N ASN A 302 -27.08 -13.47 17.27
CA ASN A 302 -26.32 -13.77 18.49
C ASN A 302 -25.93 -15.26 18.58
N LEU A 303 -25.46 -15.81 17.45
CA LEU A 303 -25.11 -17.22 17.28
C LEU A 303 -23.83 -17.62 18.01
N TYR A 304 -23.00 -16.63 18.39
CA TYR A 304 -21.72 -16.87 19.03
C TYR A 304 -21.44 -15.82 20.13
N ASP A 305 -20.83 -16.27 21.23
CA ASP A 305 -20.61 -15.43 22.41
C ASP A 305 -19.21 -14.79 22.47
N PHE A 306 -18.29 -15.19 21.59
CA PHE A 306 -16.92 -14.67 21.48
C PHE A 306 -16.21 -14.58 22.85
N LYS A 307 -16.42 -15.58 23.73
CA LYS A 307 -15.89 -15.58 25.10
C LYS A 307 -14.36 -15.52 25.16
N GLN A 308 -13.66 -16.17 24.23
CA GLN A 308 -12.19 -16.16 24.24
C GLN A 308 -11.66 -14.75 23.98
N LEU A 309 -12.32 -13.98 23.12
CA LEU A 309 -11.99 -12.58 22.90
C LEU A 309 -12.13 -11.75 24.19
N GLN A 310 -13.19 -11.97 24.98
CA GLN A 310 -13.34 -11.25 26.25
C GLN A 310 -12.22 -11.59 27.23
N LEU A 311 -11.81 -12.86 27.33
CA LEU A 311 -10.71 -13.29 28.21
C LEU A 311 -9.39 -12.56 27.87
N ILE A 312 -9.12 -12.32 26.58
CA ILE A 312 -7.93 -11.57 26.14
C ILE A 312 -8.01 -10.11 26.63
N LEU A 313 -9.16 -9.46 26.49
CA LEU A 313 -9.35 -8.07 26.94
C LEU A 313 -9.25 -7.95 28.46
N ASP A 314 -9.85 -8.89 29.19
CA ASP A 314 -9.82 -8.94 30.67
C ASP A 314 -8.39 -9.16 31.19
N THR A 315 -7.60 -10.01 30.54
CA THR A 315 -6.20 -10.27 30.91
C THR A 315 -5.33 -9.02 30.84
N ILE A 316 -5.74 -8.04 30.04
CA ILE A 316 -4.96 -6.85 29.71
C ILE A 316 -5.58 -5.59 30.36
N ASP A 317 -6.62 -5.78 31.18
CA ASP A 317 -7.34 -4.73 31.89
C ASP A 317 -7.85 -3.62 30.97
N LEU A 318 -8.23 -4.00 29.73
CA LEU A 318 -8.91 -3.10 28.81
C LEU A 318 -10.41 -3.15 29.12
N ASN A 319 -10.98 -2.02 29.51
CA ASN A 319 -12.42 -1.87 29.73
C ASN A 319 -13.20 -1.83 28.40
N ILE A 320 -12.93 -2.77 27.50
CA ILE A 320 -13.59 -2.96 26.22
C ILE A 320 -14.35 -4.29 26.30
N LYS A 321 -15.61 -4.29 25.87
CA LYS A 321 -16.37 -5.54 25.73
C LYS A 321 -16.15 -6.10 24.33
N SER A 322 -15.78 -7.37 24.21
CA SER A 322 -15.59 -8.03 22.91
C SER A 322 -16.86 -7.96 22.07
N LYS A 323 -18.03 -8.13 22.70
CA LYS A 323 -19.34 -7.99 22.05
C LYS A 323 -19.54 -6.64 21.39
N ASP A 324 -19.06 -5.55 21.99
CA ASP A 324 -19.18 -4.20 21.40
C ASP A 324 -18.28 -4.05 20.17
N VAL A 325 -17.09 -4.66 20.18
CA VAL A 325 -16.17 -4.66 19.02
C VAL A 325 -16.78 -5.44 17.86
N ILE A 326 -17.34 -6.61 18.14
CA ILE A 326 -18.00 -7.47 17.15
C ILE A 326 -19.26 -6.81 16.59
N GLN A 327 -20.05 -6.13 17.44
CA GLN A 327 -21.20 -5.34 17.00
C GLN A 327 -20.78 -4.19 16.07
N ASP A 328 -19.71 -3.48 16.43
CA ASP A 328 -19.17 -2.41 15.58
C ASP A 328 -18.65 -2.95 14.24
N LEU A 329 -18.09 -4.16 14.22
CA LEU A 329 -17.68 -4.82 12.97
C LEU A 329 -18.89 -5.09 12.07
N SER A 330 -19.98 -5.63 12.61
CA SER A 330 -21.23 -5.83 11.85
C SER A 330 -21.75 -4.48 11.30
N VAL A 331 -21.79 -3.44 12.13
CA VAL A 331 -22.20 -2.08 11.71
C VAL A 331 -21.27 -1.49 10.64
N PHE A 332 -19.96 -1.72 10.75
CA PHE A 332 -18.98 -1.28 9.77
C PHE A 332 -19.19 -1.99 8.42
N LEU A 333 -19.31 -3.31 8.43
CA LEU A 333 -19.51 -4.12 7.22
C LEU A 333 -20.84 -3.85 6.52
N LYS A 334 -21.91 -3.50 7.27
CA LYS A 334 -23.21 -3.10 6.73
C LYS A 334 -23.16 -1.84 5.85
N ARG A 335 -22.12 -1.01 5.97
CA ARG A 335 -21.96 0.24 5.17
C ARG A 335 -21.47 -0.02 3.75
N TYR A 336 -20.91 -1.19 3.49
CA TYR A 336 -20.28 -1.54 2.23
C TYR A 336 -21.10 -2.59 1.49
N ASN A 337 -21.00 -2.65 0.16
CA ASN A 337 -21.72 -3.65 -0.62
C ASN A 337 -21.16 -5.08 -0.41
N GLY A 338 -19.85 -5.20 -0.17
CA GLY A 338 -19.15 -6.45 0.11
C GLY A 338 -17.90 -6.22 0.96
N LEU A 339 -17.26 -7.30 1.45
CA LEU A 339 -16.03 -7.19 2.24
C LEU A 339 -14.90 -6.51 1.45
N ASP A 340 -14.78 -6.83 0.17
CA ASP A 340 -13.73 -6.25 -0.69
C ASP A 340 -13.82 -4.72 -0.79
N PHE A 341 -15.03 -4.15 -0.74
CA PHE A 341 -15.21 -2.70 -0.71
C PHE A 341 -14.73 -2.08 0.62
N ALA A 342 -14.94 -2.77 1.74
CA ALA A 342 -14.46 -2.33 3.04
C ALA A 342 -12.92 -2.38 3.12
N VAL A 343 -12.32 -3.41 2.52
CA VAL A 343 -10.87 -3.55 2.37
C VAL A 343 -10.30 -2.46 1.44
N ASP A 344 -11.02 -2.13 0.35
CA ASP A 344 -10.60 -1.10 -0.58
C ASP A 344 -10.56 0.30 0.06
N ASP A 345 -11.44 0.62 1.01
CA ASP A 345 -11.37 1.87 1.79
C ASP A 345 -10.02 1.99 2.52
N VAL A 346 -9.53 0.91 3.13
CA VAL A 346 -8.22 0.90 3.81
C VAL A 346 -7.09 1.07 2.80
N ARG A 347 -7.15 0.35 1.67
CA ARG A 347 -6.16 0.47 0.59
C ARG A 347 -6.14 1.87 -0.02
N SER A 348 -7.30 2.51 -0.18
CA SER A 348 -7.46 3.86 -0.74
C SER A 348 -6.65 4.90 0.04
N HIS A 349 -6.57 4.77 1.37
CA HIS A 349 -5.77 5.64 2.22
C HIS A 349 -4.29 5.65 1.81
N PHE A 350 -3.70 4.45 1.66
CA PHE A 350 -2.29 4.32 1.27
C PHE A 350 -2.05 4.69 -0.20
N ARG A 351 -2.99 4.34 -1.10
CA ARG A 351 -2.95 4.75 -2.50
C ARG A 351 -2.93 6.27 -2.62
N SER A 352 -3.79 6.98 -1.89
CA SER A 352 -3.84 8.44 -1.86
C SER A 352 -2.52 9.04 -1.36
N ALA A 353 -1.96 8.54 -0.26
CA ALA A 353 -0.68 9.02 0.26
C ALA A 353 0.49 8.77 -0.72
N LEU A 354 0.54 7.61 -1.37
CA LEU A 354 1.55 7.29 -2.38
C LEU A 354 1.38 8.17 -3.63
N ASN A 355 0.15 8.41 -4.05
CA ASN A 355 -0.18 9.25 -5.21
C ASN A 355 0.39 10.65 -5.09
N GLU A 356 0.32 11.25 -3.90
CA GLU A 356 0.90 12.59 -3.67
C GLU A 356 2.43 12.58 -3.85
N GLU A 357 3.13 11.54 -3.38
CA GLU A 357 4.57 11.40 -3.61
C GLU A 357 4.91 11.18 -5.09
N ILE A 358 4.09 10.42 -5.81
CA ILE A 358 4.25 10.20 -7.27
C ILE A 358 4.06 11.51 -8.02
N LYS A 359 2.99 12.26 -7.71
CA LYS A 359 2.70 13.58 -8.33
C LYS A 359 3.85 14.55 -8.11
N ASN A 360 4.44 14.58 -6.91
CA ASN A 360 5.57 15.46 -6.61
C ASN A 360 6.80 15.19 -7.48
N VAL A 361 6.97 13.98 -8.01
CA VAL A 361 8.07 13.63 -8.93
C VAL A 361 7.69 13.88 -10.39
N LEU A 362 6.47 13.52 -10.80
CA LEU A 362 6.00 13.70 -12.17
C LEU A 362 5.71 15.18 -12.51
N PHE A 363 5.24 15.95 -11.53
CA PHE A 363 4.76 17.34 -11.67
C PHE A 363 5.24 18.25 -10.51
N PRO A 364 6.55 18.47 -10.35
CA PRO A 364 7.13 19.20 -9.20
C PRO A 364 6.76 20.69 -9.09
N SER A 365 5.93 21.24 -9.98
CA SER A 365 5.58 22.67 -10.03
C SER A 365 4.12 22.91 -10.36
N ASP A 366 3.22 22.00 -9.95
CA ASP A 366 1.79 22.06 -10.24
C ASP A 366 1.48 22.19 -11.74
N SER A 367 2.39 21.67 -12.59
CA SER A 367 2.21 21.59 -14.04
C SER A 367 1.24 20.46 -14.38
N PHE A 368 0.02 20.51 -13.84
CA PHE A 368 -1.03 19.50 -14.01
C PHE A 368 -1.49 19.32 -15.47
N ASN A 369 -0.99 20.16 -16.38
CA ASN A 369 -1.29 20.10 -17.81
C ASN A 369 -0.33 19.19 -18.62
N SER A 370 0.74 18.62 -18.04
CA SER A 370 1.63 17.76 -18.79
C SER A 370 1.08 16.34 -18.94
N SER A 371 1.17 15.80 -20.15
CA SER A 371 0.69 14.46 -20.46
C SER A 371 1.66 13.40 -19.94
N VAL A 372 1.10 12.30 -19.46
CA VAL A 372 1.86 11.10 -19.09
C VAL A 372 1.72 10.07 -20.18
N THR A 373 2.86 9.54 -20.64
CA THR A 373 2.91 8.48 -21.64
C THR A 373 3.14 7.13 -20.99
N ARG A 374 2.28 6.16 -21.28
CA ARG A 374 2.47 4.77 -20.87
C ARG A 374 3.38 4.04 -21.86
N ILE A 375 4.40 3.39 -21.31
CA ILE A 375 5.30 2.47 -22.00
C ILE A 375 5.23 1.13 -21.29
N ASN A 376 4.78 0.10 -21.98
CA ASN A 376 4.93 -1.25 -21.46
C ASN A 376 6.38 -1.68 -21.64
N ILE A 377 6.99 -2.18 -20.56
CA ILE A 377 8.39 -2.59 -20.55
C ILE A 377 8.50 -4.10 -20.80
N THR A 378 7.51 -4.88 -20.37
CA THR A 378 7.44 -6.34 -20.59
C THR A 378 6.10 -6.74 -21.23
N ASP A 379 6.09 -7.85 -21.97
CA ASP A 379 4.90 -8.37 -22.69
C ASP A 379 4.05 -9.22 -21.76
N SER A 380 2.76 -8.89 -21.56
CA SER A 380 1.87 -9.70 -20.72
C SER A 380 0.50 -9.89 -21.34
N ASP A 381 -0.05 -11.10 -21.31
CA ASP A 381 -1.41 -11.42 -21.78
C ASP A 381 -2.48 -10.50 -21.14
N LEU A 382 -2.27 -10.10 -19.88
CA LEU A 382 -3.12 -9.14 -19.15
C LEU A 382 -3.03 -7.70 -19.70
N ILE A 383 -2.00 -7.43 -20.51
CA ILE A 383 -1.74 -6.17 -21.20
C ILE A 383 -1.79 -6.35 -22.73
N GLY A 384 -2.29 -7.51 -23.22
CA GLY A 384 -2.38 -7.84 -24.65
C GLY A 384 -1.16 -8.55 -25.25
N GLY A 385 -0.38 -9.26 -24.43
CA GLY A 385 0.73 -10.14 -24.82
C GLY A 385 0.31 -11.59 -25.10
N ASP A 386 1.29 -12.41 -25.49
CA ASP A 386 1.11 -13.82 -25.90
C ASP A 386 1.97 -14.83 -25.07
N ASN A 387 2.48 -14.43 -23.90
CA ASN A 387 3.37 -15.25 -23.06
C ASN A 387 2.73 -15.69 -21.73
N SER A 388 2.14 -16.89 -21.76
CA SER A 388 1.59 -17.54 -20.57
C SER A 388 2.61 -17.89 -19.47
N ARG A 389 3.92 -17.85 -19.73
CA ARG A 389 4.99 -18.22 -18.78
C ARG A 389 5.66 -17.01 -18.10
N GLN A 390 5.14 -15.81 -18.30
CA GLN A 390 5.71 -14.59 -17.78
C GLN A 390 5.56 -14.48 -16.25
N GLU A 391 6.67 -14.20 -15.58
CA GLU A 391 6.78 -14.00 -14.14
C GLU A 391 6.76 -12.54 -13.72
N MET A 392 7.16 -11.61 -14.60
CA MET A 392 7.26 -10.18 -14.28
C MET A 392 6.60 -9.29 -15.35
N SER A 393 5.58 -8.54 -14.92
CA SER A 393 4.90 -7.50 -15.69
C SER A 393 5.32 -6.11 -15.23
N ALA A 394 5.82 -5.28 -16.14
CA ALA A 394 6.32 -3.94 -15.84
C ALA A 394 5.89 -2.90 -16.87
N ALA A 395 5.58 -1.69 -16.38
CA ALA A 395 5.31 -0.52 -17.22
C ALA A 395 5.89 0.75 -16.60
N ALA A 396 6.24 1.68 -17.47
CA ALA A 396 6.62 3.04 -17.13
C ALA A 396 5.54 4.04 -17.56
N PHE A 397 5.32 5.04 -16.73
CA PHE A 397 4.45 6.19 -16.94
C PHE A 397 5.35 7.42 -16.94
N VAL A 398 5.61 7.97 -18.12
CA VAL A 398 6.63 8.99 -18.36
C VAL A 398 5.97 10.34 -18.57
N SER A 399 6.27 11.29 -17.69
CA SER A 399 5.97 12.72 -17.83
C SER A 399 7.23 13.48 -18.25
N ASP A 400 7.14 14.78 -18.51
CA ASP A 400 8.30 15.62 -18.86
C ASP A 400 9.39 15.66 -17.77
N ASN A 401 8.99 15.58 -16.50
CA ASN A 401 9.89 15.76 -15.35
C ASN A 401 10.29 14.45 -14.67
N GLY A 402 9.44 13.43 -14.75
CA GLY A 402 9.61 12.20 -14.00
C GLY A 402 9.00 10.98 -14.65
N VAL A 403 9.36 9.83 -14.11
CA VAL A 403 8.86 8.52 -14.53
C VAL A 403 8.40 7.74 -13.32
N LEU A 404 7.20 7.18 -13.38
CA LEU A 404 6.74 6.15 -12.48
C LEU A 404 6.93 4.80 -13.15
N VAL A 405 7.45 3.82 -12.45
CA VAL A 405 7.62 2.44 -12.91
C VAL A 405 7.01 1.51 -11.89
N THR A 406 6.30 0.52 -12.38
CA THR A 406 5.64 -0.48 -11.54
C THR A 406 6.06 -1.87 -11.97
N TRP A 407 6.32 -2.75 -11.01
CA TRP A 407 6.69 -4.15 -11.24
C TRP A 407 5.73 -5.07 -10.51
N HIS A 408 5.20 -6.05 -11.23
CA HIS A 408 4.25 -7.01 -10.71
C HIS A 408 4.68 -8.42 -11.04
N LEU A 409 4.58 -9.29 -10.04
CA LEU A 409 4.72 -10.71 -10.26
C LEU A 409 3.45 -11.25 -10.93
N THR A 410 3.57 -11.68 -12.18
CA THR A 410 2.53 -12.40 -12.91
C THR A 410 2.83 -13.89 -12.86
N GLY A 411 1.84 -14.76 -12.98
CA GLY A 411 2.14 -16.17 -13.12
C GLY A 411 0.98 -16.95 -13.69
N ARG A 412 1.18 -17.64 -14.81
CA ARG A 412 0.38 -18.82 -15.14
C ARG A 412 1.26 -20.00 -15.55
N MET A 413 0.73 -21.17 -15.21
CA MET A 413 1.08 -22.51 -15.67
C MET A 413 2.19 -23.24 -14.87
N ARG A 414 1.77 -23.94 -13.82
CA ARG A 414 1.87 -25.41 -13.87
C ARG A 414 0.71 -25.93 -14.73
N TYR A 415 1.02 -26.38 -15.94
CA TYR A 415 0.48 -27.65 -16.42
C TYR A 415 1.59 -28.67 -16.27
#